data_AF-A0A6V7UVI1-F1
#
_entry.id   AF-A0A6V7UVI1-F1
#
_cell.length_a   1.000
_cell.length_b   1.000
_cell.length_c   1.000
_cell.angle_alpha   90.00
_cell.angle_beta   90.00
_cell.angle_gamma   90.00
#
_symmetry.space_group_name_H-M   'P 1'
#
loop_
_entity.id
_entity.type
_entity.pdbx_description
1 polymer ?
#
loop_
_entity_poly.entity_id
_entity_poly.type
_entity_poly.pdbx_seq_one_letter_code
_entity_poly.pdbx_strand_id
1 'polypeptide(L)'
;FCCTEQYYMFYKAKVFNDRKAMSDIMRTRDPKFMKRIGSQVVGFDQSKWFKISIQVMAIATYYKYSLNRDLRLQLFETSGAEIIEVNPTDKRWGIGLPMDDWRIRDKNEWKGTNILGRMLTICRDKLLQNPKFSHDKNLMLKEIKESLDAARSVGCLVER
;
A
#
# COMPACT_ATOMS: atom_id res chain seq x y z
N PHE A 1 -3.49 -5.85 -15.74
CA PHE A 1 -3.69 -6.40 -14.38
C PHE A 1 -4.92 -5.73 -13.77
N CYS A 2 -5.79 -6.48 -13.10
CA CYS A 2 -7.02 -5.96 -12.49
C CYS A 2 -6.83 -5.48 -11.05
N CYS A 3 -5.77 -5.90 -10.35
CA CYS A 3 -5.45 -5.46 -9.00
C CYS A 3 -3.96 -5.65 -8.69
N THR A 4 -3.52 -5.11 -7.55
CA THR A 4 -2.14 -5.25 -7.03
C THR A 4 -1.75 -6.72 -6.85
N GLU A 5 -2.64 -7.55 -6.32
CA GLU A 5 -2.39 -8.98 -6.09
C GLU A 5 -2.07 -9.72 -7.39
N GLN A 6 -2.81 -9.44 -8.47
CA GLN A 6 -2.57 -10.06 -9.78
C GLN A 6 -1.18 -9.72 -10.31
N TYR A 7 -0.79 -8.43 -10.24
CA TYR A 7 0.53 -7.99 -10.67
C TYR A 7 1.62 -8.66 -9.83
N TYR A 8 1.48 -8.62 -8.51
CA TYR A 8 2.48 -9.13 -7.59
C TYR A 8 2.71 -10.64 -7.76
N MET A 9 1.64 -11.43 -7.85
CA MET A 9 1.74 -12.88 -8.01
C MET A 9 2.18 -13.28 -9.42
N PHE A 10 1.78 -12.56 -10.47
CA PHE A 10 2.28 -12.80 -11.82
C PHE A 10 3.79 -12.60 -11.91
N TYR A 11 4.30 -11.50 -11.34
CA TYR A 11 5.74 -11.24 -11.32
C TYR A 11 6.51 -12.23 -10.45
N LYS A 12 5.90 -12.71 -9.35
CA LYS A 12 6.45 -13.82 -8.57
C LYS A 12 6.64 -15.06 -9.45
N ALA A 13 5.59 -15.51 -10.13
CA ALA A 13 5.66 -16.66 -11.05
C ALA A 13 6.69 -16.44 -12.18
N LYS A 14 6.74 -15.22 -12.73
CA LYS A 14 7.70 -14.83 -13.77
C LYS A 14 9.16 -14.96 -13.32
N VAL A 15 9.50 -14.54 -12.09
CA VAL A 15 10.87 -14.62 -11.54
C VAL A 15 11.37 -16.07 -11.42
N PHE A 16 10.45 -17.02 -11.23
CA PHE A 16 10.74 -18.46 -11.13
C PHE A 16 10.40 -19.24 -12.40
N ASN A 17 10.10 -18.53 -13.51
CA ASN A 17 9.78 -19.11 -14.81
C ASN A 17 8.59 -20.10 -14.80
N ASP A 18 7.67 -19.95 -13.85
CA ASP A 18 6.45 -20.77 -13.75
C ASP A 18 5.37 -20.24 -14.69
N ARG A 19 5.46 -20.63 -15.96
CA ARG A 19 4.56 -20.19 -17.03
C ARG A 19 3.11 -20.60 -16.80
N LYS A 20 2.88 -21.74 -16.13
CA LYS A 20 1.52 -22.21 -15.81
C LYS A 20 0.88 -21.28 -14.79
N ALA A 21 1.57 -21.00 -13.68
CA ALA A 21 1.08 -20.05 -12.67
C ALA A 21 0.86 -18.65 -13.27
N MET A 22 1.76 -18.17 -14.14
CA MET A 22 1.57 -16.90 -14.85
C MET A 22 0.26 -16.87 -15.65
N SER A 23 -0.03 -17.93 -16.43
CA SER A 23 -1.25 -18.04 -17.22
C SER A 23 -2.49 -18.09 -16.32
N ASP A 24 -2.47 -18.93 -15.29
CA ASP A 24 -3.60 -19.12 -14.37
C ASP A 24 -3.93 -17.81 -13.62
N ILE A 25 -2.92 -17.08 -13.16
CA ILE A 25 -3.07 -15.77 -12.49
C ILE A 25 -3.69 -14.73 -13.43
N MET A 26 -3.31 -14.72 -14.71
CA MET A 26 -3.84 -13.77 -15.69
C MET A 26 -5.29 -14.06 -16.11
N ARG A 27 -5.74 -15.32 -15.98
CA ARG A 27 -7.10 -15.74 -16.34
C ARG A 27 -8.14 -15.48 -15.26
N THR A 28 -7.72 -15.39 -14.00
CA THR A 28 -8.63 -15.09 -12.89
C THR A 28 -8.76 -13.59 -12.63
N ARG A 29 -9.90 -13.17 -12.06
CA ARG A 29 -10.11 -11.84 -11.48
C ARG A 29 -10.26 -11.87 -9.96
N ASP A 30 -10.22 -13.05 -9.33
CA ASP A 30 -10.31 -13.22 -7.88
C ASP A 30 -8.94 -13.11 -7.21
N PRO A 31 -8.69 -12.06 -6.40
CA PRO A 31 -7.43 -11.89 -5.67
C PRO A 31 -7.11 -13.06 -4.73
N LYS A 32 -8.11 -13.70 -4.11
CA LYS A 32 -7.88 -14.85 -3.22
C LYS A 32 -7.31 -16.02 -4.02
N PHE A 33 -7.81 -16.24 -5.23
CA PHE A 33 -7.28 -17.27 -6.10
C PHE A 33 -5.88 -16.95 -6.62
N MET A 34 -5.61 -15.69 -6.99
CA MET A 34 -4.26 -15.25 -7.39
C MET A 34 -3.24 -15.50 -6.29
N LYS A 35 -3.58 -15.15 -5.04
CA LYS A 35 -2.72 -15.37 -3.87
C LYS A 35 -2.44 -16.85 -3.63
N ARG A 36 -3.45 -17.70 -3.76
CA ARG A 36 -3.32 -19.16 -3.65
C ARG A 36 -2.38 -19.71 -4.72
N ILE A 37 -2.55 -19.34 -5.98
CA ILE A 37 -1.63 -19.76 -7.06
C ILE A 37 -0.22 -19.25 -6.77
N GLY A 38 -0.08 -17.99 -6.38
CA GLY A 38 1.20 -17.37 -6.02
C GLY A 38 1.92 -18.05 -4.85
N SER A 39 1.18 -18.70 -3.94
CA SER A 39 1.76 -19.50 -2.85
C SER A 39 2.33 -20.85 -3.30
N GLN A 40 1.94 -21.31 -4.49
CA GLN A 40 2.29 -22.62 -5.07
C GLN A 40 3.24 -22.52 -6.28
N VAL A 41 3.88 -21.37 -6.47
CA VAL A 41 4.83 -21.14 -7.58
C VAL A 41 5.96 -22.17 -7.52
N VAL A 42 6.16 -22.88 -8.63
CA VAL A 42 7.20 -23.90 -8.76
C VAL A 42 8.59 -23.26 -8.74
N GLY A 43 9.53 -23.88 -8.02
CA GLY A 43 10.91 -23.38 -7.89
C GLY A 43 11.04 -22.12 -7.04
N PHE A 44 10.02 -21.79 -6.23
CA PHE A 44 10.03 -20.62 -5.36
C PHE A 44 11.20 -20.65 -4.37
N ASP A 45 12.04 -19.62 -4.42
CA ASP A 45 13.08 -19.33 -3.44
C ASP A 45 12.74 -18.02 -2.71
N GLN A 46 12.54 -18.11 -1.40
CA GLN A 46 12.15 -16.97 -0.58
C GLN A 46 13.21 -15.87 -0.55
N SER A 47 14.49 -16.24 -0.46
CA SER A 47 15.59 -15.27 -0.36
C SER A 47 15.73 -14.45 -1.63
N LYS A 48 15.63 -15.10 -2.80
CA LYS A 48 15.62 -14.48 -4.12
C LYS A 48 14.40 -13.60 -4.30
N TRP A 49 13.23 -14.08 -3.89
CA TRP A 49 12.01 -13.27 -3.97
C TRP A 49 12.09 -12.03 -3.09
N PHE A 50 12.60 -12.15 -1.87
CA PHE A 50 12.68 -11.03 -0.93
C PHE A 50 13.53 -9.87 -1.46
N LYS A 51 14.57 -10.14 -2.24
CA LYS A 51 15.41 -9.13 -2.90
C LYS A 51 14.64 -8.29 -3.94
N ILE A 52 13.62 -8.86 -4.59
CA ILE A 52 12.93 -8.25 -5.74
C ILE A 52 11.51 -7.78 -5.37
N SER A 53 10.85 -8.47 -4.44
CA SER A 53 9.46 -8.28 -4.05
C SER A 53 9.09 -6.85 -3.67
N ILE A 54 10.01 -6.12 -3.01
CA ILE A 54 9.81 -4.72 -2.62
C ILE A 54 9.64 -3.83 -3.85
N GLN A 55 10.48 -4.00 -4.88
CA GLN A 55 10.37 -3.23 -6.12
C GLN A 55 9.08 -3.56 -6.88
N VAL A 56 8.72 -4.84 -6.94
CA VAL A 56 7.46 -5.30 -7.58
C VAL A 56 6.26 -4.66 -6.89
N MET A 57 6.21 -4.69 -5.56
CA MET A 57 5.12 -4.08 -4.79
C MET A 57 5.12 -2.56 -4.95
N ALA A 58 6.29 -1.90 -4.96
CA ALA A 58 6.37 -0.45 -5.15
C ALA A 58 5.76 0.00 -6.49
N ILE A 59 6.06 -0.72 -7.56
CA ILE A 59 5.47 -0.46 -8.88
C ILE A 59 3.96 -0.67 -8.86
N ALA A 60 3.50 -1.80 -8.30
CA ALA A 60 2.09 -2.13 -8.24
C ALA A 60 1.29 -1.10 -7.41
N THR A 61 1.84 -0.69 -6.27
CA THR A 61 1.28 0.34 -5.38
C THR A 61 1.21 1.69 -6.10
N TYR A 62 2.29 2.13 -6.76
CA TYR A 62 2.28 3.38 -7.51
C TYR A 62 1.19 3.40 -8.60
N TYR A 63 1.04 2.31 -9.36
CA TYR A 63 0.00 2.24 -10.39
C TYR A 63 -1.42 2.14 -9.81
N LYS A 64 -1.61 1.44 -8.68
CA LYS A 64 -2.90 1.42 -7.97
C LYS A 64 -3.41 2.83 -7.67
N TYR A 65 -2.57 3.68 -7.10
CA TYR A 65 -2.96 5.04 -6.70
C TYR A 65 -2.87 6.06 -7.83
N SER A 66 -1.96 5.91 -8.79
CA SER A 66 -1.90 6.85 -9.93
C SER A 66 -3.06 6.67 -10.93
N LEU A 67 -3.58 5.45 -11.08
CA LEU A 67 -4.66 5.16 -12.02
C LEU A 67 -6.06 5.34 -11.41
N ASN A 68 -6.22 5.16 -10.10
CA ASN A 68 -7.51 5.32 -9.42
C ASN A 68 -7.54 6.63 -8.62
N ARG A 69 -8.42 7.55 -9.02
CA ARG A 69 -8.53 8.89 -8.39
C ARG A 69 -9.01 8.82 -6.95
N ASP A 70 -10.04 8.04 -6.66
CA ASP A 70 -10.63 7.99 -5.33
C ASP A 70 -9.63 7.44 -4.32
N LEU A 71 -8.92 6.36 -4.68
CA LEU A 71 -7.85 5.82 -3.85
C LEU A 71 -6.69 6.81 -3.68
N ARG A 72 -6.37 7.62 -4.70
CA ARG A 72 -5.32 8.65 -4.60
C ARG A 72 -5.69 9.74 -3.61
N LEU A 73 -6.95 10.20 -3.64
CA LEU A 73 -7.46 11.20 -2.70
C LEU A 73 -7.40 10.67 -1.27
N GLN A 74 -7.87 9.45 -1.02
CA GLN A 74 -7.72 8.78 0.28
C GLN A 74 -6.26 8.68 0.74
N LEU A 75 -5.33 8.37 -0.17
CA LEU A 75 -3.92 8.34 0.15
C LEU A 75 -3.38 9.75 0.49
N PHE A 76 -3.83 10.79 -0.20
CA PHE A 76 -3.44 12.18 0.07
C PHE A 76 -3.95 12.68 1.41
N GLU A 77 -5.12 12.25 1.88
CA GLU A 77 -5.66 12.63 3.19
C GLU A 77 -4.72 12.28 4.35
N THR A 78 -3.95 11.19 4.21
CA THR A 78 -2.93 10.77 5.18
C THR A 78 -1.68 11.66 5.21
N SER A 79 -1.62 12.72 4.39
CA SER A 79 -0.46 13.61 4.34
C SER A 79 -0.20 14.25 5.71
N GLY A 80 1.07 14.26 6.11
CA GLY A 80 1.50 14.68 7.45
C GLY A 80 1.59 13.53 8.46
N ALA A 81 0.93 12.39 8.21
CA ALA A 81 0.96 11.23 9.09
C ALA A 81 1.88 10.11 8.55
N GLU A 82 2.34 9.26 9.46
CA GLU A 82 2.98 7.98 9.12
C GLU A 82 1.92 6.90 8.92
N ILE A 83 2.01 6.19 7.79
CA ILE A 83 1.13 5.06 7.52
C ILE A 83 1.74 3.80 8.15
N ILE A 84 0.93 3.09 8.94
CA ILE A 84 1.32 1.88 9.64
C ILE A 84 0.45 0.73 9.14
N GLU A 85 1.09 -0.28 8.54
CA GLU A 85 0.42 -1.51 8.12
C GLU A 85 0.28 -2.45 9.34
N VAL A 86 -0.93 -2.56 9.85
CA VAL A 86 -1.24 -3.35 11.04
C VAL A 86 -1.76 -4.73 10.63
N ASN A 87 -0.94 -5.75 10.84
CA ASN A 87 -1.30 -7.13 10.58
C ASN A 87 -0.58 -8.04 11.60
N PRO A 88 -1.33 -8.81 12.42
CA PRO A 88 -0.74 -9.65 13.46
C PRO A 88 0.09 -10.82 12.91
N THR A 89 -0.19 -11.25 11.67
CA THR A 89 0.47 -12.38 11.04
C THR A 89 1.62 -11.97 10.11
N ASP A 90 1.64 -10.73 9.63
CA ASP A 90 2.63 -10.24 8.68
C ASP A 90 3.64 -9.30 9.35
N LYS A 91 4.80 -9.86 9.68
CA LYS A 91 5.95 -9.12 10.24
C LYS A 91 6.86 -8.51 9.17
N ARG A 92 6.69 -8.90 7.90
CA ARG A 92 7.53 -8.38 6.81
C ARG A 92 6.93 -7.10 6.25
N TRP A 93 5.67 -7.12 5.86
CA TRP A 93 5.03 -5.94 5.28
C TRP A 93 4.43 -5.03 6.37
N GLY A 94 3.93 -5.63 7.45
CA GLY A 94 3.35 -4.92 8.59
C GLY A 94 4.20 -4.95 9.86
N ILE A 95 3.60 -4.50 10.96
CA ILE A 95 4.22 -4.41 12.29
C ILE A 95 4.06 -5.66 13.16
N GLY A 96 3.31 -6.67 12.72
CA GLY A 96 3.14 -7.91 13.48
C GLY A 96 2.30 -7.78 14.75
N LEU A 97 1.40 -6.80 14.81
CA LEU A 97 0.47 -6.54 15.93
C LEU A 97 -0.98 -6.43 15.39
N PRO A 98 -2.02 -6.73 16.20
CA PRO A 98 -3.41 -6.51 15.84
C PRO A 98 -3.82 -5.03 16.05
N MET A 99 -4.87 -4.57 15.35
CA MET A 99 -5.32 -3.16 15.26
C MET A 99 -5.67 -2.50 16.60
N ASP A 100 -6.09 -3.29 17.57
CA ASP A 100 -6.52 -2.88 18.91
C ASP A 100 -5.39 -2.95 19.95
N ASP A 101 -4.18 -3.37 19.57
CA ASP A 101 -3.04 -3.48 20.48
C ASP A 101 -2.48 -2.09 20.84
N TRP A 102 -2.41 -1.77 22.13
CA TRP A 102 -1.87 -0.50 22.60
C TRP A 102 -0.42 -0.27 22.18
N ARG A 103 0.36 -1.34 21.95
CA ARG A 103 1.76 -1.30 21.51
C ARG A 103 1.96 -0.73 20.11
N ILE A 104 0.92 -0.61 19.29
CA ILE A 104 1.03 0.01 17.96
C ILE A 104 1.64 1.42 18.04
N ARG A 105 1.37 2.14 19.14
CA ARG A 105 1.85 3.52 19.34
C ARG A 105 3.34 3.60 19.67
N ASP A 106 3.97 2.52 20.09
CA ASP A 106 5.42 2.47 20.37
C ASP A 106 6.14 1.67 19.28
N LYS A 107 6.96 2.38 18.48
CA LYS A 107 7.75 1.77 17.41
C LYS A 107 8.74 0.72 17.92
N ASN A 108 9.20 0.83 19.17
CA ASN A 108 10.12 -0.14 19.76
C ASN A 108 9.44 -1.47 20.09
N GLU A 109 8.12 -1.47 20.25
CA GLU A 109 7.32 -2.67 20.53
C GLU A 109 6.86 -3.40 19.24
N TRP A 110 7.16 -2.84 18.06
CA TRP A 110 6.79 -3.44 16.80
C TRP A 110 7.57 -4.75 16.57
N LYS A 111 6.83 -5.80 16.20
CA LYS A 111 7.38 -7.14 15.93
C LYS A 111 7.70 -7.37 14.46
N GLY A 112 7.51 -6.34 13.64
CA GLY A 112 7.62 -6.37 12.19
C GLY A 112 8.18 -5.07 11.65
N THR A 113 8.34 -5.00 10.33
CA THR A 113 9.18 -3.96 9.71
C THR A 113 8.40 -2.81 9.10
N ASN A 114 7.07 -2.87 8.98
CA ASN A 114 6.22 -1.84 8.36
C ASN A 114 6.69 -1.39 6.95
N ILE A 115 7.18 -2.32 6.11
CA ILE A 115 7.64 -1.98 4.76
C ILE A 115 6.50 -1.39 3.91
N LEU A 116 5.27 -1.93 4.02
CA LEU A 116 4.15 -1.47 3.22
C LEU A 116 3.72 -0.05 3.61
N GLY A 117 3.64 0.24 4.91
CA GLY A 117 3.34 1.59 5.40
C GLY A 117 4.33 2.62 4.88
N ARG A 118 5.64 2.38 5.02
CA ARG A 118 6.68 3.25 4.45
C ARG A 118 6.57 3.39 2.93
N MET A 119 6.25 2.32 2.23
CA MET A 119 6.07 2.34 0.77
C MET A 119 4.87 3.19 0.35
N LEU A 120 3.77 3.14 1.09
CA LEU A 120 2.60 3.98 0.87
C LEU A 120 2.93 5.46 1.11
N THR A 121 3.68 5.78 2.17
CA THR A 121 4.19 7.13 2.44
C THR A 121 5.02 7.65 1.26
N ILE A 122 6.00 6.88 0.79
CA ILE A 122 6.84 7.25 -0.36
C ILE A 122 5.99 7.42 -1.63
N CYS A 123 5.01 6.54 -1.86
CA CYS A 123 4.09 6.62 -2.99
C CYS A 123 3.27 7.91 -2.94
N ARG A 124 2.69 8.23 -1.78
CA ARG A 124 1.93 9.46 -1.54
C ARG A 124 2.76 10.69 -1.87
N ASP A 125 3.96 10.78 -1.31
CA ASP A 125 4.80 11.96 -1.46
C ASP A 125 5.24 12.16 -2.92
N LYS A 126 5.56 11.08 -3.63
CA LYS A 126 5.83 11.12 -5.08
C LYS A 126 4.63 11.59 -5.89
N LEU A 127 3.42 11.13 -5.57
CA LEU A 127 2.20 11.53 -6.27
C LEU A 127 1.84 12.99 -5.98
N LEU A 128 2.06 13.48 -4.76
CA LEU A 128 1.85 14.89 -4.37
C LEU A 128 2.80 15.86 -5.07
N GLN A 129 4.01 15.41 -5.43
CA GLN A 129 4.99 16.20 -6.17
C GLN A 129 4.77 16.15 -7.69
N ASN A 130 3.99 15.19 -8.18
CA ASN A 130 3.78 15.02 -9.61
C ASN A 130 2.78 16.07 -10.15
N PRO A 131 3.19 16.94 -11.09
CA PRO A 131 2.34 18.01 -11.62
C PRO A 131 1.01 17.52 -12.21
N LYS A 132 0.97 16.28 -12.71
CA LYS A 132 -0.24 15.64 -13.26
C LYS A 132 -1.38 15.60 -12.25
N PHE A 133 -1.09 15.52 -10.95
CA PHE A 133 -2.09 15.39 -9.89
C PHE A 133 -2.29 16.69 -9.09
N SER A 134 -1.83 17.83 -9.62
CA SER A 134 -1.94 19.13 -8.93
C SER A 134 -3.40 19.51 -8.62
N HIS A 135 -4.33 19.20 -9.52
CA HIS A 135 -5.75 19.47 -9.30
C HIS A 135 -6.29 18.69 -8.08
N ASP A 136 -6.01 17.38 -8.00
CA ASP A 136 -6.44 16.53 -6.88
C ASP A 136 -5.81 17.00 -5.55
N LYS A 137 -4.52 17.37 -5.58
CA LYS A 137 -3.83 17.96 -4.43
C LYS A 137 -4.51 19.24 -3.96
N ASN A 138 -4.86 20.13 -4.88
CA ASN A 138 -5.51 21.40 -4.55
C ASN A 138 -6.91 21.19 -4.00
N LEU A 139 -7.66 20.21 -4.52
CA LEU A 139 -8.97 19.82 -4.00
C LEU A 139 -8.86 19.38 -2.53
N MET A 140 -7.93 18.44 -2.25
CA MET A 140 -7.68 17.96 -0.89
C MET A 140 -7.28 19.12 0.05
N LEU A 141 -6.36 20.01 -0.36
CA LEU A 141 -5.95 21.14 0.47
C LEU A 141 -7.10 22.11 0.78
N LYS A 142 -8.02 22.29 -0.18
CA LYS A 142 -9.23 23.09 0.01
C LYS A 142 -10.15 22.48 1.06
N GLU A 143 -10.43 21.18 0.96
CA GLU A 143 -11.28 20.45 1.92
C GLU A 143 -10.69 20.47 3.34
N ILE A 144 -9.37 20.31 3.46
CA ILE A 144 -8.67 20.43 4.75
C ILE A 144 -8.87 21.84 5.33
N LYS A 145 -8.68 22.87 4.51
CA LYS A 145 -8.85 24.25 4.95
C LYS A 145 -10.27 24.52 5.43
N GLU A 146 -11.27 24.08 4.66
CA GLU A 146 -12.69 24.23 5.03
C GLU A 146 -13.02 23.49 6.33
N SER A 147 -12.48 22.29 6.54
CA SER A 147 -12.64 21.54 7.79
C SER A 147 -11.99 22.26 8.99
N LEU A 148 -10.78 22.82 8.82
CA LEU A 148 -10.10 23.59 9.85
C LEU A 148 -10.84 24.89 10.19
N ASP A 149 -11.33 25.60 9.19
CA ASP A 149 -12.08 26.84 9.38
C ASP A 149 -13.43 26.56 10.08
N ALA A 150 -14.11 25.46 9.73
CA ALA A 150 -15.31 25.01 10.41
C ALA A 150 -15.06 24.66 11.89
N ALA A 151 -14.00 23.92 12.21
CA ALA A 151 -13.64 23.60 13.60
C ALA A 151 -13.36 24.86 14.41
N ARG A 152 -12.65 25.84 13.84
CA ARG A 152 -12.37 27.13 14.50
C ARG A 152 -13.64 27.93 14.77
N SER A 153 -14.62 27.89 13.86
CA SER A 153 -15.88 28.62 14.03
C SER A 153 -16.69 28.17 15.25
N VAL A 154 -16.48 26.94 15.72
CA VAL A 154 -17.11 26.37 16.92
C VAL A 154 -16.17 26.34 18.13
N GLY A 155 -15.01 27.01 18.06
CA GLY A 155 -14.03 27.07 19.14
C GLY A 155 -13.20 25.78 19.33
N CYS A 156 -13.11 24.93 18.30
CA CYS A 156 -12.37 23.68 18.33
C CYS A 156 -11.10 23.72 17.45
N LEU A 157 -10.19 22.78 17.68
CA LEU A 157 -8.99 22.54 16.86
C LEU A 157 -9.03 21.12 16.29
N VAL A 158 -8.47 20.94 15.09
CA VAL A 158 -8.26 19.61 14.48
C VAL A 158 -6.81 19.23 14.67
N GLU A 159 -6.56 18.13 15.36
CA GLU A 159 -5.23 17.55 15.54
C GLU A 159 -4.94 16.53 14.41
N ARG A 160 -3.70 16.50 13.91
CA ARG A 160 -3.24 15.57 12.87
C ARG A 160 -1.94 14.91 13.27
#